data_AF-A0A1C2AN72-F1
#
_entry.id   AF-A0A1C2AN72-F1
#
_cell.length_a   1.000
_cell.length_b   1.000
_cell.length_c   1.000
_cell.angle_alpha   90.00
_cell.angle_beta   90.00
_cell.angle_gamma   90.00
#
_symmetry.space_group_name_H-M   'P 1'
#
loop_
_entity.id
_entity.type
_entity.pdbx_description
1 polymer ?
#
loop_
_entity_poly.entity_id
_entity_poly.type
_entity_poly.pdbx_seq_one_letter_code
_entity_poly.pdbx_strand_id
1 'polypeptide(L)'
;MNNNFLEIYNNLIKLTRNKNLYNSNFQDTFYDRIIIFFFHLAFLLKEYKNKETKNNLQNFFDYCIRQIELSIREIGYGDATINKKMKEYVNLLFSVIDKIDLWEDMDNEKKIEIIKLFIEDGLNFNYFLNYLEKYRFFLSKNTFNSLSKEILTLKI
;
A
#
# COMPACT_ATOMS: atom_id res chain seq x y z
N MET A 1 -3.85 19.89 9.07
CA MET A 1 -3.24 18.83 8.24
C MET A 1 -2.77 19.46 6.96
N ASN A 2 -1.63 19.03 6.41
CA ASN A 2 -1.23 19.44 5.06
C ASN A 2 -2.27 18.86 4.08
N ASN A 3 -3.03 19.70 3.37
CA ASN A 3 -4.12 19.26 2.48
C ASN A 3 -3.66 18.19 1.49
N ASN A 4 -2.38 18.24 1.09
CA ASN A 4 -1.77 17.28 0.19
C ASN A 4 -1.74 15.84 0.74
N PHE A 5 -1.58 15.62 2.05
CA PHE A 5 -1.51 14.27 2.60
C PHE A 5 -2.86 13.55 2.54
N LEU A 6 -3.94 14.27 2.81
CA LEU A 6 -5.30 13.73 2.69
C LEU A 6 -5.58 13.34 1.24
N GLU A 7 -5.21 14.19 0.28
CA GLU A 7 -5.37 13.91 -1.15
C GLU A 7 -4.58 12.68 -1.59
N ILE A 8 -3.28 12.61 -1.24
CA ILE A 8 -2.42 11.46 -1.57
C ILE A 8 -2.99 10.18 -0.94
N TYR A 9 -3.35 10.24 0.34
CA TYR A 9 -3.96 9.10 1.03
C TYR A 9 -5.26 8.65 0.37
N ASN A 10 -6.16 9.58 0.04
CA ASN A 10 -7.40 9.26 -0.67
C ASN A 10 -7.14 8.60 -2.02
N ASN A 11 -6.10 9.04 -2.74
CA ASN A 11 -5.68 8.40 -3.98
C ASN A 11 -5.14 6.98 -3.74
N LEU A 12 -4.36 6.74 -2.68
CA LEU A 12 -3.96 5.38 -2.27
C LEU A 12 -5.17 4.50 -1.95
N ILE A 13 -6.19 5.04 -1.28
CA ILE A 13 -7.43 4.32 -0.97
C ILE A 13 -8.21 4.00 -2.25
N LYS A 14 -8.29 4.94 -3.20
CA LYS A 14 -8.91 4.70 -4.52
C LYS A 14 -8.19 3.55 -5.27
N LEU A 15 -6.85 3.55 -5.27
CA LEU A 15 -6.04 2.50 -5.87
C LEU A 15 -6.27 1.14 -5.18
N THR A 16 -6.29 1.13 -3.86
CA THR A 16 -6.57 -0.07 -3.05
C THR A 16 -7.92 -0.66 -3.41
N ARG A 17 -8.96 0.16 -3.56
CA ARG A 17 -10.34 -0.27 -3.85
C ARG A 17 -10.60 -0.60 -5.33
N ASN A 18 -9.56 -0.68 -6.17
CA ASN A 18 -9.75 -1.07 -7.56
C ASN A 18 -10.27 -2.51 -7.62
N LYS A 19 -11.54 -2.67 -8.04
CA LYS A 19 -12.23 -3.96 -8.12
C LYS A 19 -11.46 -4.99 -8.93
N ASN A 20 -10.68 -4.59 -9.94
CA ASN A 20 -9.92 -5.55 -10.73
C ASN A 20 -8.79 -6.23 -9.94
N LEU A 21 -8.38 -5.67 -8.79
CA LEU A 21 -7.45 -6.30 -7.86
C LEU A 21 -8.10 -7.42 -7.06
N TYR A 22 -9.43 -7.48 -7.02
CA TYR A 22 -10.21 -8.48 -6.30
C TYR A 22 -10.91 -9.35 -7.34
N ASN A 23 -10.53 -10.62 -7.46
CA ASN A 23 -11.28 -11.54 -8.33
C ASN A 23 -12.39 -12.25 -7.54
N SER A 24 -13.17 -13.09 -8.22
CA SER A 24 -14.34 -13.79 -7.65
C SER A 24 -14.03 -14.64 -6.41
N ASN A 25 -12.75 -14.98 -6.17
CA ASN A 25 -12.32 -15.84 -5.07
C ASN A 25 -11.66 -15.06 -3.92
N PHE A 26 -11.44 -13.76 -4.07
CA PHE A 26 -10.84 -12.92 -3.04
C PHE A 26 -11.94 -12.17 -2.29
N GLN A 27 -12.13 -12.47 -1.00
CA GLN A 27 -13.32 -12.09 -0.24
C GLN A 27 -13.47 -10.58 0.07
N ASP A 28 -12.58 -9.71 -0.45
CA ASP A 28 -12.56 -8.26 -0.17
C ASP A 28 -12.79 -7.98 1.32
N THR A 29 -12.06 -8.71 2.16
CA THR A 29 -12.11 -8.53 3.61
C THR A 29 -11.37 -7.26 4.00
N PHE A 30 -11.51 -6.83 5.26
CA PHE A 30 -10.71 -5.72 5.77
C PHE A 30 -9.21 -6.02 5.68
N TYR A 31 -8.80 -7.23 6.04
CA TYR A 31 -7.40 -7.66 6.02
C TYR A 31 -6.82 -7.65 4.59
N ASP A 32 -7.59 -8.15 3.63
CA ASP A 32 -7.26 -8.14 2.21
C ASP A 32 -6.99 -6.71 1.68
N ARG A 33 -7.90 -5.78 2.01
CA ARG A 33 -7.73 -4.36 1.66
C ARG A 33 -6.49 -3.76 2.32
N ILE A 34 -6.19 -4.13 3.56
CA ILE A 34 -5.00 -3.65 4.28
C ILE A 34 -3.71 -4.14 3.61
N ILE A 35 -3.63 -5.41 3.21
CA ILE A 35 -2.43 -5.93 2.53
C ILE A 35 -2.21 -5.21 1.20
N ILE A 36 -3.26 -5.06 0.39
CA ILE A 36 -3.16 -4.32 -0.88
C ILE A 36 -2.74 -2.87 -0.62
N PHE A 37 -3.31 -2.21 0.39
CA PHE A 37 -2.90 -0.86 0.80
C PHE A 37 -1.42 -0.82 1.21
N PHE A 38 -0.92 -1.83 1.93
CA PHE A 38 0.49 -1.92 2.33
C PHE A 38 1.43 -2.09 1.16
N PHE A 39 1.08 -2.84 0.12
CA PHE A 39 1.88 -2.86 -1.10
C PHE A 39 1.97 -1.46 -1.73
N HIS A 40 0.86 -0.75 -1.87
CA HIS A 40 0.88 0.62 -2.40
C HIS A 40 1.75 1.56 -1.57
N LEU A 41 1.53 1.56 -0.25
CA LEU A 41 2.27 2.40 0.67
C LEU A 41 3.76 2.04 0.68
N ALA A 42 4.12 0.76 0.67
CA ALA A 42 5.50 0.30 0.65
C ALA A 42 6.23 0.76 -0.63
N PHE A 43 5.64 0.59 -1.81
CA PHE A 43 6.22 1.07 -3.06
C PHE A 43 6.38 2.60 -3.08
N LEU A 44 5.39 3.33 -2.57
CA LEU A 44 5.48 4.78 -2.43
C LEU A 44 6.64 5.18 -1.50
N LEU A 45 6.71 4.61 -0.30
CA LEU A 45 7.79 4.91 0.65
C LEU A 45 9.15 4.56 0.07
N LYS A 46 9.29 3.40 -0.59
CA LYS A 46 10.51 2.96 -1.24
C LYS A 46 10.95 3.91 -2.37
N GLU A 47 10.01 4.36 -3.21
CA GLU A 47 10.32 5.24 -4.33
C GLU A 47 10.78 6.63 -3.84
N TYR A 48 10.11 7.17 -2.82
CA TYR A 48 10.36 8.54 -2.36
C TYR A 48 11.38 8.64 -1.22
N LYS A 49 11.91 7.52 -0.67
CA LYS A 49 12.89 7.54 0.44
C LYS A 49 14.11 8.43 0.17
N ASN A 50 14.51 8.56 -1.09
CA ASN A 50 15.64 9.38 -1.55
C ASN A 50 15.22 10.58 -2.42
N LYS A 51 13.92 10.76 -2.68
CA LYS A 51 13.39 11.81 -3.58
C LYS A 51 12.61 12.89 -2.83
N GLU A 52 12.21 12.61 -1.60
CA GLU A 52 11.53 13.56 -0.73
C GLU A 52 12.26 13.79 0.58
N THR A 53 11.93 14.91 1.23
CA THR A 53 12.52 15.21 2.53
C THR A 53 12.07 14.16 3.55
N LYS A 54 13.03 13.66 4.35
CA LYS A 54 12.79 12.66 5.40
C LYS A 54 11.65 13.08 6.33
N ASN A 55 11.61 14.35 6.74
CA ASN A 55 10.56 14.89 7.60
C ASN A 55 9.18 14.81 6.94
N ASN A 56 9.06 15.20 5.67
CA ASN A 56 7.77 15.14 4.96
C ASN A 56 7.27 13.70 4.79
N LEU A 57 8.17 12.78 4.43
CA LEU A 57 7.83 11.36 4.26
C LEU A 57 7.46 10.69 5.60
N GLN A 58 8.15 11.02 6.70
CA GLN A 58 7.80 10.56 8.05
C GLN A 58 6.43 11.08 8.49
N ASN A 59 6.15 12.38 8.28
CA ASN A 59 4.85 12.94 8.61
C ASN A 59 3.71 12.30 7.79
N PHE A 60 3.97 11.94 6.53
CA PHE A 60 3.01 11.20 5.70
C PHE A 60 2.82 9.75 6.17
N PHE A 61 3.90 9.07 6.58
CA PHE A 61 3.82 7.75 7.20
C PHE A 61 2.96 7.79 8.47
N ASP A 62 3.26 8.71 9.40
CA ASP A 62 2.50 8.88 10.65
C ASP A 62 1.02 9.17 10.38
N TYR A 63 0.75 9.97 9.35
CA TYR A 63 -0.61 10.22 8.86
C TYR A 63 -1.30 8.91 8.45
N CYS A 64 -0.66 8.08 7.62
CA CYS A 64 -1.23 6.81 7.16
C CYS A 64 -1.49 5.85 8.33
N ILE A 65 -0.53 5.73 9.26
CA ILE A 65 -0.68 4.88 10.46
C ILE A 65 -1.87 5.32 11.31
N ARG A 66 -2.07 6.63 11.51
CA ARG A 66 -3.24 7.15 12.21
C ARG A 66 -4.55 6.82 11.50
N GLN A 67 -4.59 6.88 10.17
CA GLN A 67 -5.79 6.50 9.42
C GLN A 67 -6.11 5.00 9.57
N ILE A 68 -5.09 4.14 9.53
CA ILE A 68 -5.25 2.69 9.76
C ILE A 68 -5.81 2.43 11.16
N GLU A 69 -5.29 3.10 12.19
CA GLU A 69 -5.79 2.98 13.56
C GLU A 69 -7.28 3.32 13.66
N LEU A 70 -7.70 4.43 13.03
CA LEU A 70 -9.10 4.84 12.98
C LEU A 70 -9.96 3.78 12.29
N SER A 71 -9.51 3.23 11.14
CA SER A 71 -10.24 2.17 10.45
C SER A 71 -10.37 0.88 11.29
N ILE A 72 -9.35 0.54 12.09
CA ILE A 72 -9.40 -0.61 13.01
C ILE A 72 -10.39 -0.37 14.15
N ARG A 73 -10.48 0.86 14.66
CA ARG A 73 -11.51 1.25 15.65
C ARG A 73 -12.92 1.11 15.07
N GLU A 74 -13.11 1.57 13.84
CA GLU A 74 -14.42 1.57 13.15
C GLU A 74 -14.97 0.16 12.91
N ILE A 75 -14.12 -0.85 12.67
CA ILE A 75 -14.55 -2.24 12.50
C ILE A 75 -14.82 -2.97 13.83
N GLY A 76 -14.75 -2.28 14.97
CA GLY A 76 -15.21 -2.78 16.27
C GLY A 76 -14.15 -3.42 17.15
N TYR A 77 -12.85 -3.23 16.84
CA TYR A 77 -11.80 -3.60 17.80
C TYR A 77 -11.83 -2.63 19.00
N GLY A 78 -12.12 -3.15 20.19
CA GLY A 78 -12.16 -2.36 21.42
C GLY A 78 -10.77 -1.86 21.86
N ASP A 79 -10.74 -0.78 22.65
CA ASP A 79 -9.53 -0.07 23.08
C ASP A 79 -8.41 -0.96 23.64
N ALA A 80 -8.77 -2.02 24.35
CA ALA A 80 -7.83 -2.98 24.92
C ALA A 80 -7.03 -3.78 23.87
N THR A 81 -7.55 -3.91 22.64
CA THR A 81 -6.97 -4.76 21.58
C THR A 81 -6.28 -3.96 20.47
N ILE A 82 -6.54 -2.66 20.37
CA ILE A 82 -6.04 -1.80 19.29
C ILE A 82 -4.53 -1.73 19.29
N ASN A 83 -3.89 -1.53 20.44
CA ASN A 83 -2.43 -1.41 20.52
C ASN A 83 -1.73 -2.66 19.98
N LYS A 84 -2.28 -3.84 20.31
CA LYS A 84 -1.76 -5.12 19.80
C LYS A 84 -1.97 -5.22 18.28
N LYS A 85 -3.17 -4.91 17.79
CA LYS A 85 -3.50 -4.95 16.36
C LYS A 85 -2.66 -3.97 15.54
N MET A 86 -2.48 -2.74 16.03
CA MET A 86 -1.62 -1.74 15.40
C MET A 86 -0.18 -2.23 15.29
N LYS A 87 0.35 -2.85 16.34
CA LYS A 87 1.70 -3.45 16.29
C LYS A 87 1.80 -4.56 15.25
N GLU A 88 0.79 -5.44 15.16
CA GLU A 88 0.72 -6.48 14.14
C GLU A 88 0.72 -5.88 12.71
N TYR A 89 -0.09 -4.85 12.47
CA TYR A 89 -0.18 -4.19 11.16
C TYR A 89 1.08 -3.39 10.79
N VAL A 90 1.69 -2.69 11.73
CA VAL A 90 2.95 -1.98 11.50
C VAL A 90 4.06 -2.98 11.17
N ASN A 91 4.16 -4.09 11.90
CA ASN A 91 5.11 -5.16 11.59
C ASN A 91 4.87 -5.76 10.21
N LEU A 92 3.60 -5.96 9.83
CA LEU A 92 3.24 -6.45 8.51
C LEU A 92 3.68 -5.48 7.40
N LEU A 93 3.43 -4.17 7.56
CA LEU A 93 3.88 -3.15 6.62
C LEU A 93 5.41 -3.15 6.46
N PHE A 94 6.16 -3.19 7.57
CA PHE A 94 7.62 -3.26 7.50
C PHE A 94 8.11 -4.56 6.86
N SER A 95 7.43 -5.69 7.10
CA SER A 95 7.74 -6.93 6.41
C SER A 95 7.54 -6.82 4.89
N VAL A 96 6.47 -6.16 4.42
CA VAL A 96 6.27 -5.88 3.00
C VAL A 96 7.40 -5.00 2.45
N ILE A 97 7.75 -3.91 3.14
CA ILE A 97 8.84 -3.00 2.75
C ILE A 97 10.16 -3.76 2.58
N ASP A 98 10.51 -4.60 3.57
CA ASP A 98 11.74 -5.39 3.55
C ASP A 98 11.78 -6.35 2.37
N LYS A 99 10.65 -7.01 2.06
CA LYS A 99 10.59 -7.95 0.93
C LYS A 99 10.71 -7.26 -0.43
N ILE A 100 10.22 -6.04 -0.57
CA ILE A 100 10.26 -5.31 -1.85
C ILE A 100 11.52 -4.45 -2.01
N ASP A 101 12.47 -4.42 -1.07
CA ASP A 101 13.61 -3.49 -1.14
C ASP A 101 14.48 -3.72 -2.38
N LEU A 102 14.66 -4.98 -2.80
CA LEU A 102 15.40 -5.40 -4.01
C LEU A 102 14.48 -5.72 -5.19
N TRP A 103 13.25 -5.19 -5.21
CA TRP A 103 12.24 -5.57 -6.20
C TRP A 103 12.71 -5.42 -7.66
N GLU A 104 13.45 -4.37 -7.99
CA GLU A 104 13.96 -4.12 -9.34
C GLU A 104 14.97 -5.16 -9.84
N ASP A 105 15.68 -5.80 -8.92
CA ASP A 105 16.74 -6.78 -9.22
C ASP A 105 16.19 -8.22 -9.33
N MET A 106 14.88 -8.39 -9.16
CA MET A 106 14.21 -9.69 -9.19
C MET A 106 13.49 -9.95 -10.52
N ASP A 107 13.50 -11.22 -10.93
CA ASP A 107 12.62 -11.74 -11.97
C ASP A 107 11.15 -11.80 -11.50
N ASN A 108 10.24 -12.02 -12.46
CA ASN A 108 8.81 -12.04 -12.18
C ASN A 108 8.39 -13.23 -11.28
N GLU A 109 9.12 -14.34 -11.31
CA GLU A 109 8.81 -15.52 -10.50
C GLU A 109 9.03 -15.22 -9.02
N LYS A 110 10.19 -14.66 -8.66
CA LYS A 110 10.50 -14.22 -7.29
C LYS A 110 9.57 -13.13 -6.78
N LYS A 111 9.20 -12.20 -7.66
CA LYS A 111 8.21 -11.15 -7.31
C LYS A 111 6.85 -11.75 -6.96
N ILE A 112 6.40 -12.76 -7.71
CA ILE A 112 5.18 -13.51 -7.40
C ILE A 112 5.31 -14.28 -6.09
N GLU A 113 6.45 -14.91 -5.82
CA GLU A 113 6.71 -15.57 -4.53
C GLU A 113 6.58 -14.59 -3.36
N ILE A 114 7.12 -13.37 -3.48
CA ILE A 114 6.93 -12.32 -2.47
C ILE A 114 5.46 -12.00 -2.27
N ILE A 115 4.69 -11.80 -3.34
CA ILE A 115 3.26 -11.49 -3.23
C ILE A 115 2.52 -12.62 -2.47
N LYS A 116 2.84 -13.88 -2.78
CA LYS A 116 2.25 -15.07 -2.15
C LYS A 116 2.55 -15.20 -0.66
N LEU A 117 3.60 -14.55 -0.14
CA LEU A 117 3.86 -14.52 1.30
C LEU A 117 2.80 -13.73 2.08
N PHE A 118 2.09 -12.82 1.42
CA PHE A 118 1.17 -11.89 2.07
C PHE A 118 -0.28 -12.08 1.68
N ILE A 119 -0.55 -12.60 0.48
CA ILE A 119 -1.91 -12.75 -0.02
C ILE A 119 -2.22 -14.22 -0.24
N GLU A 120 -3.31 -14.69 0.37
CA GLU A 120 -3.77 -16.07 0.26
C GLU A 120 -4.21 -16.45 -1.18
N ASP A 121 -4.26 -17.76 -1.43
CA ASP A 121 -4.62 -18.33 -2.73
C ASP A 121 -5.99 -17.83 -3.18
N GLY A 122 -6.02 -17.23 -4.37
CA GLY A 122 -7.24 -16.62 -4.88
C GLY A 122 -6.91 -15.59 -5.93
N LEU A 123 -5.91 -14.73 -5.72
CA LEU A 123 -5.53 -13.68 -6.66
C LEU A 123 -4.90 -14.19 -7.96
N ASN A 124 -5.20 -13.51 -9.07
CA ASN A 124 -4.38 -13.62 -10.27
C ASN A 124 -3.04 -12.90 -10.05
N PHE A 125 -2.04 -13.62 -9.53
CA PHE A 125 -0.74 -13.06 -9.18
C PHE A 125 -0.02 -12.38 -10.35
N ASN A 126 -0.18 -12.88 -11.58
CA ASN A 126 0.39 -12.25 -12.77
C ASN A 126 -0.24 -10.88 -13.04
N TYR A 127 -1.56 -10.79 -12.89
CA TYR A 127 -2.26 -9.52 -13.03
C TYR A 127 -1.85 -8.53 -11.93
N PHE A 128 -1.79 -8.99 -10.68
CA PHE A 128 -1.38 -8.17 -9.55
C PHE A 128 0.07 -7.69 -9.66
N LEU A 129 0.99 -8.56 -10.11
CA LEU A 129 2.36 -8.19 -10.42
C LEU A 129 2.43 -7.10 -11.49
N ASN A 130 1.74 -7.29 -12.62
CA ASN A 130 1.71 -6.31 -13.71
C ASN A 130 1.14 -4.96 -13.22
N TYR A 131 0.09 -4.99 -12.40
CA TYR A 131 -0.45 -3.82 -11.73
C TYR A 131 0.60 -3.09 -10.89
N LEU A 132 1.32 -3.81 -10.02
CA LEU A 132 2.33 -3.22 -9.14
C LEU A 132 3.49 -2.64 -9.93
N GLU A 133 3.92 -3.28 -11.02
CA GLU A 133 4.94 -2.72 -11.93
C GLU A 133 4.48 -1.42 -12.59
N LYS A 134 3.24 -1.38 -13.10
CA LYS A 134 2.65 -0.14 -13.65
C LYS A 134 2.61 0.98 -12.60
N TYR A 135 2.19 0.65 -11.38
CA TYR A 135 2.14 1.59 -10.27
C TYR A 135 3.53 2.11 -9.88
N ARG A 136 4.50 1.22 -9.69
CA ARG A 136 5.90 1.56 -9.39
C ARG A 136 6.50 2.46 -10.48
N PHE A 137 6.28 2.11 -11.74
CA PHE A 137 6.74 2.93 -12.86
C PHE A 137 6.09 4.32 -12.83
N PHE A 138 4.78 4.40 -12.57
CA PHE A 138 4.08 5.68 -12.40
C PHE A 138 4.71 6.53 -11.29
N LEU A 139 4.97 5.96 -10.10
CA LEU A 139 5.63 6.68 -9.01
C LEU A 139 7.02 7.19 -9.44
N SER A 140 7.79 6.37 -10.17
CA SER A 140 9.14 6.75 -10.61
C SER A 140 9.17 7.97 -11.54
N LYS A 141 8.07 8.27 -12.22
CA LYS A 141 7.92 9.38 -13.17
C LYS A 141 7.29 10.63 -12.56
N ASN A 142 6.83 10.57 -11.31
CA ASN A 142 6.06 11.62 -10.68
C ASN A 142 6.71 12.06 -9.36
N THR A 143 6.54 13.33 -8.99
CA THR A 143 6.98 13.83 -7.68
C THR A 143 5.95 13.47 -6.62
N PHE A 144 6.34 13.39 -5.35
CA PHE A 144 5.41 13.03 -4.28
C PHE A 144 4.23 14.01 -4.19
N ASN A 145 4.49 15.32 -4.30
CA ASN A 145 3.44 16.34 -4.30
C ASN A 145 2.47 16.20 -5.48
N SER A 146 2.93 15.70 -6.64
CA SER A 146 2.04 15.50 -7.79
C SER A 146 1.02 14.38 -7.57
N LEU A 147 1.26 13.46 -6.61
CA LEU A 147 0.32 12.41 -6.24
C LEU A 147 -0.95 12.93 -5.54
N SER A 148 -0.97 14.20 -5.11
CA SER A 148 -2.15 14.82 -4.52
C SER A 148 -3.19 15.18 -5.59
N LYS A 149 -2.74 15.46 -6.82
CA LYS A 149 -3.63 15.60 -7.98
C LYS A 149 -4.28 14.25 -8.26
N GLU A 150 -5.50 14.26 -8.81
CA GLU A 150 -6.18 13.01 -9.14
C GLU A 150 -5.23 12.10 -9.94
N ILE A 151 -5.01 10.88 -9.42
CA ILE A 151 -4.38 9.79 -10.15
C ILE A 151 -5.42 9.29 -11.18
N LEU A 152 -5.81 10.19 -12.08
CA LEU A 152 -6.61 9.91 -13.25
C LEU A 152 -5.76 9.02 -14.13
N THR A 153 -6.21 7.78 -14.30
CA THR A 153 -5.77 6.87 -15.36
C THR A 153 -4.39 6.23 -15.21
N LEU A 154 -4.13 5.56 -14.08
CA LEU A 154 -3.60 4.20 -14.27
C LEU A 154 -4.74 3.41 -14.95
N LYS A 155 -4.78 3.41 -16.29
CA LYS A 155 -5.53 2.41 -17.05
C LYS A 155 -4.85 1.07 -16.80
N ILE A 156 -5.17 0.48 -15.66
CA ILE A 156 -4.74 -0.88 -15.35
C ILE A 156 -5.52 -1.81 -16.24
#